data_AF-A0AAW8RRK9-F1
#
_entry.id   AF-A0AAW8RRK9-F1
#
_cell.length_a   1.000
_cell.length_b   1.000
_cell.length_c   1.000
_cell.angle_alpha   90.00
_cell.angle_beta   90.00
_cell.angle_gamma   90.00
#
_symmetry.space_group_name_H-M   'P 1'
#
loop_
_entity.id
_entity.type
_entity.pdbx_description
1 polymer ?
#
loop_
_entity_poly.entity_id
_entity_poly.type
_entity_poly.pdbx_seq_one_letter_code
_entity_poly.pdbx_strand_id
1 'polypeptide(L)'
;MRFQWLKDYQELDEQILYLKWNLNKSKLELNRWVNGDLADVRIEKNSRSASLEENIQKIEKELELLIEQKEEMLLLIDSFSGIDNQ
;
A
#
# COMPACT_ATOMS: atom_id res chain seq x y z
N MET A 1 -13.97 -4.24 -21.50
CA MET A 1 -13.28 -5.48 -21.07
C MET A 1 -14.32 -6.56 -20.82
N ARG A 2 -14.02 -7.84 -21.13
CA ARG A 2 -15.00 -8.95 -21.11
C ARG A 2 -15.30 -9.48 -19.70
N PHE A 3 -14.54 -9.06 -18.68
CA PHE A 3 -14.72 -9.48 -17.30
C PHE A 3 -14.39 -8.33 -16.34
N GLN A 4 -15.39 -7.87 -15.56
CA GLN A 4 -15.23 -6.76 -14.62
C GLN A 4 -14.23 -7.13 -13.50
N TRP A 5 -14.31 -8.36 -12.98
CA TRP A 5 -13.40 -8.86 -11.94
C TRP A 5 -11.92 -8.78 -12.36
N LEU A 6 -11.58 -9.03 -13.63
CA LEU A 6 -10.18 -8.95 -14.07
C LEU A 6 -9.67 -7.51 -14.00
N LYS A 7 -10.53 -6.55 -14.33
CA LYS A 7 -10.21 -5.14 -14.23
C LYS A 7 -10.03 -4.73 -12.76
N ASP A 8 -10.96 -5.13 -11.89
CA ASP A 8 -10.90 -4.81 -10.46
C ASP A 8 -9.63 -5.42 -9.81
N TYR A 9 -9.25 -6.64 -10.20
CA TYR A 9 -8.01 -7.29 -9.75
C TYR A 9 -6.75 -6.53 -10.19
N GLN A 10 -6.72 -6.07 -11.45
CA GLN A 10 -5.60 -5.30 -11.99
C GLN A 10 -5.47 -3.94 -11.29
N GLU A 11 -6.59 -3.24 -11.09
CA GLU A 11 -6.62 -1.96 -10.37
C GLU A 11 -6.13 -2.12 -8.93
N LEU A 12 -6.54 -3.20 -8.25
CA LEU A 12 -6.07 -3.54 -6.91
C LEU A 12 -4.55 -3.79 -6.86
N ASP A 13 -4.01 -4.55 -7.84
CA ASP A 13 -2.57 -4.83 -7.91
C ASP A 13 -1.75 -3.56 -8.20
N GLU A 14 -2.23 -2.69 -9.09
CA GLU A 14 -1.63 -1.39 -9.38
C GLU A 14 -1.64 -0.48 -8.15
N GLN A 15 -2.75 -0.45 -7.39
CA GLN A 15 -2.85 0.32 -6.15
C GLN A 15 -1.86 -0.17 -5.10
N ILE A 16 -1.76 -1.49 -4.89
CA ILE A 16 -0.77 -2.10 -3.98
C ILE A 16 0.65 -1.73 -4.40
N LEU A 17 0.97 -1.82 -5.70
CA LEU A 17 2.30 -1.49 -6.21
C LEU A 17 2.64 -0.02 -5.97
N TYR A 18 1.70 0.89 -6.25
CA TYR A 18 1.86 2.31 -6.01
C TYR A 18 2.08 2.61 -4.52
N LEU A 19 1.28 2.01 -3.63
CA LEU A 19 1.42 2.22 -2.19
C LEU A 19 2.73 1.66 -1.65
N LYS A 20 3.22 0.51 -2.14
CA LYS A 20 4.55 -0.02 -1.78
C LYS A 20 5.67 0.95 -2.19
N TRP A 21 5.59 1.50 -3.40
CA TRP A 21 6.56 2.51 -3.85
C TRP A 21 6.50 3.78 -2.99
N ASN A 22 5.30 4.28 -2.71
CA ASN A 22 5.10 5.48 -1.90
C ASN A 22 5.57 5.28 -0.45
N LEU A 23 5.32 4.10 0.12
CA LEU A 23 5.80 3.71 1.45
C LEU A 23 7.33 3.73 1.50
N ASN A 24 7.98 3.12 0.52
CA ASN A 24 9.45 3.11 0.43
C ASN A 24 10.01 4.53 0.34
N LYS A 25 9.42 5.38 -0.51
CA LYS A 25 9.80 6.79 -0.62
C LYS A 25 9.63 7.53 0.71
N SER A 26 8.54 7.30 1.41
CA SER A 26 8.25 7.93 2.70
C SER A 26 9.23 7.47 3.79
N LYS A 27 9.55 6.17 3.84
CA LYS A 27 10.54 5.61 4.79
C LYS A 27 11.95 6.15 4.54
N LEU A 28 12.35 6.31 3.28
CA LEU A 28 13.64 6.92 2.93
C LEU A 28 13.70 8.40 3.36
N GLU A 29 12.61 9.14 3.14
CA GLU A 29 12.54 10.53 3.59
C GLU A 29 12.59 10.62 5.12
N LEU A 30 11.85 9.77 5.83
CA LEU A 30 11.90 9.72 7.30
C LEU A 30 13.33 9.43 7.79
N ASN A 31 14.05 8.53 7.12
CA ASN A 31 15.44 8.24 7.47
C ASN A 31 16.33 9.50 7.33
N ARG A 32 16.09 10.35 6.33
CA ARG A 32 16.81 11.63 6.19
C ARG A 32 16.54 12.58 7.35
N TRP A 33 15.29 12.64 7.81
CA TRP A 33 14.89 13.45 8.97
C TRP A 33 15.40 12.93 10.31
N VAL A 34 15.55 11.62 10.46
CA VAL A 34 15.95 11.02 11.74
C VAL A 34 17.47 10.84 11.84
N ASN A 35 18.12 10.41 10.76
CA ASN A 35 19.52 9.99 10.77
C ASN A 35 20.38 10.63 9.66
N GLY A 36 19.76 11.36 8.73
CA GLY A 36 20.44 11.83 7.53
C GLY A 36 20.72 13.33 7.54
N ASP A 37 20.77 13.89 6.33
CA ASP A 37 21.11 15.28 6.06
C ASP A 37 20.12 16.30 6.66
N LEU A 38 18.94 15.86 7.09
CA LEU A 38 17.91 16.71 7.68
C LEU A 38 17.78 16.55 9.21
N ALA A 39 18.62 15.73 9.84
CA ALA A 39 18.52 15.41 11.28
C ALA A 39 18.72 16.62 12.21
N ASP A 40 19.55 17.59 11.79
CA ASP A 40 19.84 18.80 12.58
C ASP A 40 18.84 19.95 12.32
N VAL A 41 17.87 19.76 11.43
CA VAL A 41 16.84 20.77 11.14
C VAL A 41 15.81 20.75 12.27
N ARG A 42 15.70 21.83 13.05
CA ARG A 42 14.75 21.93 14.18
C ARG A 42 13.34 21.51 13.79
N ILE A 43 12.88 20.43 14.42
CA ILE A 43 11.56 19.84 14.23
C ILE A 43 10.61 20.42 15.29
N GLU A 44 9.65 21.27 14.90
CA GLU A 44 8.55 21.65 15.79
C GLU A 44 7.56 20.49 15.98
N LYS A 45 6.77 20.51 17.05
CA LYS A 45 5.80 19.43 17.40
C LYS A 45 4.70 19.19 16.34
N ASN A 46 4.57 20.07 15.34
CA ASN A 46 3.71 19.94 14.15
C ASN A 46 4.55 19.83 12.86
N SER A 47 5.74 19.26 12.96
CA SER A 47 6.68 19.19 11.84
C SER A 47 6.19 18.32 10.70
N ARG A 48 6.84 18.52 9.54
CA ARG A 48 6.74 17.63 8.40
C ARG A 48 7.08 16.18 8.74
N SER A 49 7.98 15.92 9.70
CA SER A 49 8.37 14.55 10.09
C SER A 49 7.26 13.83 10.88
N ALA A 50 6.57 14.52 11.80
CA ALA A 50 5.47 13.91 12.55
C ALA A 50 4.30 13.53 11.63
N SER A 51 3.97 14.40 10.66
CA SER A 51 2.99 14.08 9.62
C SER A 51 3.46 12.92 8.72
N LEU A 52 4.76 12.81 8.45
CA LEU A 52 5.33 11.74 7.64
C LEU A 52 5.22 10.38 8.33
N GLU A 53 5.51 10.29 9.63
CA GLU A 53 5.33 9.05 10.41
C GLU A 53 3.87 8.60 10.44
N GLU A 54 2.92 9.53 10.67
CA GLU A 54 1.49 9.24 10.62
C GLU A 54 1.06 8.74 9.22
N ASN A 55 1.57 9.36 8.16
CA ASN A 55 1.28 8.95 6.79
C ASN A 55 1.86 7.56 6.48
N ILE A 56 3.06 7.24 6.97
CA ILE A 56 3.66 5.90 6.84
C ILE A 56 2.75 4.86 7.48
N GLN A 57 2.29 5.10 8.71
CA GLN A 57 1.38 4.17 9.41
C GLN A 57 0.05 3.98 8.67
N LYS A 58 -0.50 5.05 8.08
CA LYS A 58 -1.72 4.96 7.26
C LYS A 58 -1.49 4.11 6.01
N ILE A 59 -0.37 4.29 5.31
CA ILE A 59 -0.04 3.52 4.11
C ILE A 59 0.19 2.04 4.46
N GLU A 60 0.84 1.73 5.59
CA GLU A 60 1.04 0.36 6.05
C GLU A 60 -0.28 -0.35 6.32
N LYS A 61 -1.20 0.29 7.04
CA LYS A 61 -2.54 -0.26 7.31
C LYS A 61 -3.36 -0.46 6.04
N GLU A 62 -3.29 0.49 5.12
CA GLU A 62 -3.99 0.38 3.83
C GLU A 62 -3.43 -0.78 3.01
N LEU A 63 -2.09 -0.96 2.98
CA LEU A 63 -1.47 -2.08 2.31
C LEU A 63 -1.89 -3.43 2.89
N GLU A 64 -1.99 -3.56 4.21
CA GLU A 64 -2.50 -4.77 4.86
C GLU A 64 -3.91 -5.10 4.37
N LEU A 65 -4.82 -4.12 4.38
CA LEU A 65 -6.19 -4.30 3.92
C LEU A 65 -6.28 -4.70 2.44
N LEU A 66 -5.53 -4.01 1.56
CA LEU A 66 -5.58 -4.30 0.12
C LEU A 66 -4.97 -5.66 -0.23
N ILE A 67 -3.93 -6.09 0.51
CA ILE A 67 -3.34 -7.42 0.33
C ILE A 67 -4.36 -8.50 0.73
N GLU A 68 -5.04 -8.32 1.87
CA GLU A 68 -6.12 -9.23 2.30
C GLU A 68 -7.25 -9.30 1.26
N GLN A 69 -7.71 -8.16 0.76
CA GLN A 69 -8.71 -8.09 -0.31
C GLN A 69 -8.26 -8.81 -1.59
N LYS A 70 -6.97 -8.72 -1.94
CA LYS A 70 -6.41 -9.40 -3.09
C LYS A 70 -6.42 -10.92 -2.90
N GLU A 71 -6.09 -11.39 -1.69
CA GLU A 71 -6.13 -12.81 -1.34
C GLU A 71 -7.56 -13.35 -1.39
N GLU A 72 -8.54 -12.63 -0.82
CA GLU A 72 -9.96 -12.98 -0.91
C GLU A 72 -10.45 -13.07 -2.36
N MET A 73 -10.02 -12.13 -3.21
CA MET A 73 -10.38 -12.12 -4.63
C MET A 73 -9.79 -13.32 -5.39
N LEU A 74 -8.56 -13.71 -5.08
CA LEU A 74 -7.94 -14.91 -5.66
C LEU A 74 -8.70 -16.17 -5.25
N LEU A 75 -9.07 -16.30 -3.98
CA LEU A 75 -9.89 -17.42 -3.49
C LEU A 75 -11.25 -17.48 -4.20
N LEU A 76 -11.88 -16.33 -4.45
CA LEU A 76 -13.14 -16.26 -5.19
C LEU A 76 -12.95 -16.72 -6.65
N ILE A 77 -11.90 -16.26 -7.33
CA ILE A 77 -11.58 -16.67 -8.71
C ILE A 77 -11.31 -18.19 -8.77
N ASP A 78 -10.54 -18.71 -7.82
CA ASP A 78 -10.24 -20.14 -7.72
C ASP A 78 -11.50 -20.97 -7.50
N SER A 79 -12.49 -20.44 -6.74
CA SER A 79 -13.78 -21.12 -6.54
C SER A 79 -14.55 -21.33 -7.86
N PHE A 80 -14.40 -20.44 -8.85
CA PHE A 80 -15.04 -20.59 -10.17
C PHE A 80 -14.35 -21.64 -11.04
N SER A 81 -13.04 -21.83 -10.87
CA SER A 81 -12.28 -22.87 -11.59
C SER A 81 -12.68 -24.31 -11.22
N GLY A 82 -13.47 -24.48 -10.15
CA GLY A 82 -14.11 -25.73 -9.77
C GLY A 82 -15.56 -25.92 -10.26
N ILE A 83 -16.16 -24.92 -10.93
CA ILE A 83 -17.57 -24.96 -11.39
C ILE A 83 -17.70 -25.55 -12.82
N ASP A 84 -16.61 -25.97 -13.46
CA ASP A 84 -16.63 -26.77 -14.70
C ASP A 84 -17.10 -28.24 -14.49
N ASN A 85 -18.01 -28.49 -13.55
CA ASN A 85 -18.65 -29.79 -13.33
C ASN A 85 -20.18 -29.68 -13.15
N GLN A 86 -20.86 -29.01 -14.10
CA GLN A 86 -22.16 -29.42 -14.63
C GLN A 86 -22.58 -28.64 -15.89
#